data_AF-A0A939VU14-F1
#
_entry.id   AF-A0A939VU14-F1
#
_cell.length_a   1.000
_cell.length_b   1.000
_cell.length_c   1.000
_cell.angle_alpha   90.00
_cell.angle_beta   90.00
_cell.angle_gamma   90.00
#
_symmetry.space_group_name_H-M   'P 1'
#
loop_
_entity.id
_entity.type
_entity.pdbx_description
1 polymer ?
#
loop_
_entity_poly.entity_id
_entity_poly.type
_entity_poly.pdbx_seq_one_letter_code
_entity_poly.pdbx_strand_id
1 'polypeptide(L)'
;MSQCPKCGRELKPGAKFCGGCGMKIEAQPASNACPKCGRELNPGAKFCGGCGTPVSQVAVAKTLATTCPKCGRELKPGAKFCGGCGTPVGQQSATNTPAATAVAAEPATNIQPQMTTVGGFITWNILPGEIATRIDAADIAEYGSGVKGIIVPEGLKALIFSNGQFLCEVGGGQYSFSDGSQIDPQKKTSLGRRLLSAFASVVPESIRNFFRSENTSLLTFVLIRTGTFPMLLEFNDFLTATVSTNIGLNASCEIADYFEFYRNLMLDAKSIGFASLVEKIKPA
;
A
#
# COMPACT_ATOMS: atom_id res chain seq x y z
N MET A 1 6.88 44.36 -16.05
CA MET A 1 7.16 44.83 -17.42
C MET A 1 8.50 45.53 -17.39
N SER A 2 9.50 45.05 -18.11
CA SER A 2 10.83 45.66 -18.19
C SER A 2 10.94 46.46 -19.50
N GLN A 3 11.43 47.70 -19.44
CA GLN A 3 11.63 48.56 -20.61
C GLN A 3 13.11 48.60 -20.99
N CYS A 4 13.39 48.82 -22.27
CA CYS A 4 14.74 48.95 -22.76
C CYS A 4 15.38 50.24 -22.23
N PRO A 5 16.56 50.18 -21.56
CA PRO A 5 17.21 51.37 -21.01
C PRO A 5 17.71 52.35 -22.08
N LYS A 6 17.87 51.92 -23.34
CA LYS A 6 18.33 52.78 -24.44
C LYS A 6 17.21 53.46 -25.21
N CYS A 7 16.07 52.80 -25.40
CA CYS A 7 14.99 53.31 -26.26
C CYS A 7 13.61 53.33 -25.62
N GLY A 8 13.47 52.95 -24.35
CA GLY A 8 12.21 52.96 -23.61
C GLY A 8 11.17 51.92 -24.07
N ARG A 9 11.44 51.15 -25.13
CA ARG A 9 10.50 50.17 -25.66
C ARG A 9 10.32 48.98 -24.72
N GLU A 10 9.10 48.51 -24.58
CA GLU A 10 8.77 47.37 -23.73
C GLU A 10 9.45 46.08 -24.21
N LEU A 11 10.04 45.34 -23.28
CA LEU A 11 10.76 44.10 -23.54
C LEU A 11 9.89 42.88 -23.23
N LYS A 12 9.90 41.90 -24.14
CA LYS A 12 9.29 40.59 -23.88
C LYS A 12 10.06 39.86 -22.77
N PRO A 13 9.39 39.09 -21.89
CA PRO A 13 10.06 38.27 -20.89
C PRO A 13 11.10 37.35 -21.54
N GLY A 14 12.34 37.39 -21.05
CA GLY A 14 13.45 36.57 -21.58
C GLY A 14 14.13 37.09 -22.86
N ALA A 15 13.81 38.30 -23.34
CA ALA A 15 14.45 38.87 -24.52
C ALA A 15 15.95 39.16 -24.29
N LYS A 16 16.82 38.50 -25.06
CA LYS A 16 18.29 38.72 -25.05
C LYS A 16 18.72 40.00 -25.76
N PHE A 17 17.85 40.58 -26.59
CA PHE A 17 18.09 41.79 -27.36
C PHE A 17 16.79 42.60 -27.47
N CYS A 18 16.91 43.93 -27.51
CA CYS A 18 15.79 44.81 -27.79
C CYS A 18 15.44 44.78 -29.29
N GLY A 19 14.24 44.33 -29.65
CA GLY A 19 13.76 44.32 -31.04
C GLY A 19 13.49 45.70 -31.64
N GLY A 20 13.70 46.80 -30.90
CA GLY A 20 13.62 48.17 -31.41
C GLY A 20 14.98 48.77 -31.74
N CYS A 21 15.93 48.72 -30.82
CA CYS A 21 17.23 49.40 -30.96
C CYS A 21 18.44 48.46 -31.10
N GLY A 22 18.22 47.14 -31.09
CA GLY A 22 19.28 46.12 -31.23
C GLY A 22 20.19 45.96 -30.00
N MET A 23 19.96 46.70 -28.91
CA MET A 23 20.77 46.60 -27.70
C MET A 23 20.60 45.24 -27.02
N LYS A 24 21.72 44.59 -26.67
CA LYS A 24 21.74 43.36 -25.89
C LYS A 24 21.22 43.62 -24.47
N ILE A 25 20.25 42.83 -24.03
CA ILE A 25 19.68 42.89 -22.69
C ILE A 25 20.18 41.64 -21.95
N GLU A 26 21.01 41.85 -20.94
CA GLU A 26 21.52 40.75 -20.12
C GLU A 26 20.39 40.29 -19.19
N ALA A 27 19.90 39.08 -19.45
CA ALA A 27 18.90 38.46 -18.58
C ALA A 27 19.54 38.17 -17.22
N GLN A 28 19.16 38.94 -16.20
CA GLN A 28 19.45 38.57 -14.81
C GLN A 28 18.69 37.28 -14.50
N PRO A 29 19.38 36.17 -14.13
CA PRO A 29 18.70 35.03 -13.56
C PRO A 29 18.16 35.43 -12.18
N ALA A 30 16.86 35.20 -11.98
CA ALA A 30 16.20 35.39 -10.71
C ALA A 30 16.76 34.40 -9.66
N SER A 31 16.93 34.91 -8.44
CA SER A 31 17.40 34.26 -7.19
C SER A 31 18.90 34.08 -7.00
N ASN A 32 19.51 35.02 -6.27
CA ASN A 32 20.87 34.97 -5.73
C ASN A 32 20.97 34.07 -4.46
N ALA A 33 20.16 33.01 -4.33
CA ALA A 33 20.16 32.18 -3.12
C ALA A 33 20.97 30.89 -3.31
N CYS A 34 21.74 30.49 -2.30
CA CYS A 34 22.46 29.22 -2.32
C CYS A 34 21.47 28.04 -2.33
N PRO A 35 21.57 27.09 -3.28
CA PRO A 35 20.63 25.97 -3.36
C PRO A 35 20.76 24.97 -2.19
N LYS A 36 21.89 25.00 -1.46
CA LYS A 36 22.14 24.09 -0.33
C LYS A 36 21.66 24.65 1.00
N CYS A 37 21.83 25.96 1.22
CA CYS A 37 21.59 26.56 2.54
C CYS A 37 20.69 27.80 2.50
N GLY A 38 20.17 28.18 1.34
CA GLY A 38 19.27 29.33 1.15
C GLY A 38 19.91 30.72 1.34
N ARG A 39 21.20 30.78 1.71
CA ARG A 39 21.88 32.05 2.02
C ARG A 39 22.18 32.82 0.74
N GLU A 40 22.03 34.14 0.81
CA GLU A 40 22.30 35.04 -0.31
C GLU A 40 23.77 34.96 -0.76
N LEU A 41 23.96 34.83 -2.07
CA LEU A 41 25.24 34.70 -2.75
C LEU A 41 25.65 36.08 -3.29
N ASN A 42 26.88 36.49 -2.97
CA ASN A 42 27.43 37.70 -3.55
C ASN A 42 27.58 37.55 -5.07
N PRO A 43 27.29 38.60 -5.86
CA PRO A 43 27.49 38.59 -7.31
C PRO A 43 28.94 38.18 -7.66
N GLY A 44 29.10 37.10 -8.42
CA GLY A 44 30.41 36.58 -8.82
C GLY A 44 31.13 35.66 -7.81
N ALA A 45 30.48 35.27 -6.71
CA ALA A 45 31.07 34.33 -5.74
C ALA A 45 31.26 32.94 -6.35
N LYS A 46 32.48 32.39 -6.26
CA LYS A 46 32.78 31.00 -6.69
C LYS A 46 32.32 29.94 -5.69
N PHE A 47 32.17 30.32 -4.41
CA PHE A 47 31.74 29.48 -3.30
C PHE A 47 30.76 30.24 -2.40
N CYS A 48 29.83 29.52 -1.77
CA CYS A 48 28.92 30.09 -0.78
C CYS A 48 29.68 30.40 0.52
N GLY A 49 29.66 31.67 0.96
CA GLY A 49 30.26 32.08 2.24
C GLY A 49 29.57 31.53 3.49
N GLY A 50 28.39 30.90 3.36
CA GLY A 50 27.67 30.25 4.46
C GLY A 50 27.97 28.77 4.64
N CYS A 51 28.08 28.00 3.55
CA CYS A 51 28.21 26.54 3.60
C CYS A 51 29.39 25.97 2.80
N GLY A 52 30.19 26.81 2.14
CA GLY A 52 31.36 26.40 1.36
C GLY A 52 31.06 25.77 0.00
N THR A 53 29.79 25.65 -0.40
CA THR A 53 29.40 24.97 -1.65
C THR A 53 29.79 25.78 -2.89
N PRO A 54 30.44 25.18 -3.90
CA PRO A 54 30.79 25.87 -5.15
C PRO A 54 29.54 26.29 -5.93
N VAL A 55 29.52 27.55 -6.36
CA VAL A 55 28.38 28.19 -7.09
C VAL A 55 28.45 27.91 -8.59
N SER A 56 29.50 27.23 -9.07
CA SER A 56 29.83 27.03 -10.48
C SER A 56 28.96 26.00 -11.23
N GLN A 57 27.92 25.45 -10.61
CA GLN A 57 27.06 24.41 -11.21
C GLN A 57 25.64 24.90 -11.49
N VAL A 58 25.51 26.12 -12.01
CA VAL A 58 24.22 26.67 -12.46
C VAL A 58 24.20 26.73 -14.00
N ALA A 59 24.16 25.54 -14.62
CA ALA A 59 23.61 25.31 -15.94
C ALA A 59 23.49 23.79 -16.18
N VAL A 60 22.25 23.29 -16.11
CA VAL A 60 21.78 22.00 -16.67
C VAL A 60 22.59 20.76 -16.27
N ALA A 61 22.16 20.09 -15.19
CA ALA A 61 22.39 18.66 -15.04
C ALA A 61 21.18 18.01 -14.36
N LYS A 62 20.34 17.43 -15.22
CA LYS A 62 19.37 16.37 -14.96
C LYS A 62 19.85 15.46 -13.82
N THR A 63 19.08 15.40 -12.73
CA THR A 63 19.25 14.49 -11.60
C THR A 63 19.33 13.05 -12.10
N LEU A 64 20.55 12.53 -12.30
CA LEU A 64 20.78 11.10 -12.35
C LEU A 64 20.78 10.64 -10.88
N ALA A 65 19.80 9.82 -10.52
CA ALA A 65 19.81 9.11 -9.25
C ALA A 65 21.11 8.27 -9.17
N THR A 66 22.03 8.68 -8.30
CA THR A 66 23.32 8.00 -8.06
C THR A 66 23.15 6.68 -7.29
N THR A 67 21.92 6.38 -6.84
CA THR A 67 21.64 5.25 -5.95
C THR A 67 20.35 4.55 -6.39
N CYS A 68 20.35 3.22 -6.35
CA CYS A 68 19.21 2.42 -6.73
C CYS A 68 18.05 2.62 -5.75
N PRO A 69 16.84 3.00 -6.23
CA PRO A 69 15.69 3.24 -5.35
C PRO A 69 15.17 1.96 -4.67
N LYS A 70 15.52 0.78 -5.19
CA LYS A 70 15.05 -0.50 -4.64
C LYS A 70 16.00 -1.12 -3.61
N CYS A 71 17.31 -0.99 -3.80
CA CYS A 71 18.29 -1.70 -2.95
C CYS A 71 19.36 -0.80 -2.34
N GLY A 72 19.33 0.51 -2.60
CA GLY A 72 20.29 1.46 -2.03
C GLY A 72 21.71 1.34 -2.57
N ARG A 73 21.98 0.46 -3.55
CA ARG A 73 23.31 0.30 -4.15
C ARG A 73 23.61 1.41 -5.14
N GLU A 74 24.85 1.89 -5.16
CA GLU A 74 25.31 2.93 -6.06
C GLU A 74 25.14 2.53 -7.53
N LEU A 75 24.62 3.45 -8.34
CA LEU A 75 24.37 3.25 -9.77
C LEU A 75 25.49 3.90 -10.57
N LYS A 76 26.08 3.12 -11.48
CA LYS A 76 27.04 3.67 -12.44
C LYS A 76 26.35 4.73 -13.31
N PRO A 77 27.05 5.84 -13.66
CA PRO A 77 26.51 6.85 -14.57
C PRO A 77 26.01 6.21 -15.87
N GLY A 78 24.74 6.44 -16.22
CA GLY A 78 24.11 5.89 -17.44
C GLY A 78 23.64 4.43 -17.34
N ALA A 79 23.62 3.82 -16.15
CA ALA A 79 23.11 2.46 -15.97
C ALA A 79 21.60 2.38 -16.27
N LYS A 80 21.21 1.53 -17.23
CA LYS A 80 19.80 1.23 -17.54
C LYS A 80 19.15 0.27 -16.53
N PHE A 81 19.97 -0.48 -15.79
CA PHE A 81 19.55 -1.43 -14.77
C PHE A 81 20.54 -1.42 -13.60
N CYS A 82 20.07 -1.70 -12.39
CA CYS A 82 20.92 -1.82 -11.21
C CYS A 82 21.72 -3.14 -11.24
N GLY A 83 23.06 -3.06 -11.16
CA GLY A 83 23.93 -4.24 -11.07
C GLY A 83 23.88 -5.00 -9.74
N GLY A 84 23.12 -4.51 -8.75
CA GLY A 84 22.87 -5.22 -7.48
C GLY A 84 21.58 -6.03 -7.50
N CYS A 85 20.46 -5.43 -7.92
CA CYS A 85 19.13 -6.05 -7.82
C CYS A 85 18.38 -6.19 -9.15
N GLY A 86 19.01 -5.82 -10.29
CA GLY A 86 18.44 -5.95 -11.63
C GLY A 86 17.35 -4.95 -12.00
N THR A 87 17.00 -4.01 -11.12
CA THR A 87 15.86 -3.09 -11.35
C THR A 87 16.21 -2.04 -12.41
N PRO A 88 15.33 -1.78 -13.41
CA PRO A 88 15.57 -0.76 -14.43
C PRO A 88 15.66 0.62 -13.81
N VAL A 89 16.61 1.43 -14.29
CA VAL A 89 16.84 2.80 -13.84
C VAL A 89 16.88 3.69 -15.09
N GLY A 90 16.01 4.71 -15.15
CA GLY A 90 16.10 5.75 -16.18
C GLY A 90 14.90 5.93 -17.12
N GLN A 91 13.69 5.48 -16.76
CA GLN A 91 12.46 5.92 -17.45
C GLN A 91 11.38 6.36 -16.46
N GLN A 92 11.25 7.68 -16.33
CA GLN A 92 9.95 8.30 -16.05
C GLN A 92 9.25 8.44 -17.41
N SER A 93 8.18 7.68 -17.62
CA SER A 93 7.19 7.99 -18.65
C SER A 93 5.95 8.53 -17.95
N ALA A 94 5.69 9.82 -18.15
CA ALA A 94 4.39 10.41 -17.92
C ALA A 94 3.59 10.38 -19.24
N THR A 95 2.39 9.79 -19.14
CA THR A 95 1.12 10.12 -19.83
C THR A 95 1.03 10.16 -21.36
N ASN A 96 0.12 9.35 -21.89
CA ASN A 96 -0.87 9.83 -22.85
C ASN A 96 -2.28 9.37 -22.41
N THR A 97 -3.11 10.34 -22.04
CA THR A 97 -4.56 10.28 -22.14
C THR A 97 -4.95 10.50 -23.62
N PRO A 98 -5.94 9.77 -24.13
CA PRO A 98 -7.01 10.43 -24.90
C PRO A 98 -8.34 10.35 -24.15
N ALA A 99 -9.09 11.44 -24.28
CA ALA A 99 -10.34 11.71 -23.61
C ALA A 99 -11.50 10.79 -24.01
N ALA A 100 -12.46 10.73 -23.10
CA ALA A 100 -13.87 10.42 -23.29
C ALA A 100 -14.23 8.97 -23.67
N THR A 101 -14.26 8.12 -22.65
CA THR A 101 -15.53 7.46 -22.32
C THR A 101 -15.69 7.58 -20.82
N ALA A 102 -16.82 8.16 -20.40
CA ALA A 102 -17.22 8.16 -19.00
C ALA A 102 -17.35 6.71 -18.54
N VAL A 103 -16.31 6.19 -17.90
CA VAL A 103 -16.47 5.11 -16.95
C VAL A 103 -16.62 5.83 -15.63
N ALA A 104 -17.88 5.92 -15.20
CA ALA A 104 -18.24 6.22 -13.83
C ALA A 104 -17.28 5.48 -12.90
N ALA A 105 -16.94 6.09 -11.76
CA ALA A 105 -16.31 5.38 -10.65
C ALA A 105 -16.97 4.00 -10.52
N GLU A 106 -16.25 2.97 -10.95
CA GLU A 106 -16.70 1.61 -10.71
C GLU A 106 -16.63 1.45 -9.19
N PRO A 107 -17.77 1.22 -8.52
CA PRO A 107 -17.79 1.04 -7.09
C PRO A 107 -16.92 -0.16 -6.78
N ALA A 108 -16.09 -0.06 -5.75
CA ALA A 108 -15.30 -1.13 -5.14
C ALA A 108 -15.75 -2.52 -5.59
N THR A 109 -15.20 -3.00 -6.70
CA THR A 109 -15.58 -4.29 -7.25
C THR A 109 -15.03 -5.30 -6.26
N ASN A 110 -15.96 -5.91 -5.53
CA ASN A 110 -15.80 -7.01 -4.60
C ASN A 110 -14.55 -7.84 -4.89
N ILE A 111 -13.44 -7.53 -4.21
CA ILE A 111 -12.25 -8.39 -4.17
C ILE A 111 -12.67 -9.58 -3.29
N GLN A 112 -13.37 -10.55 -3.90
CA GLN A 112 -13.62 -11.81 -3.22
C GLN A 112 -12.25 -12.46 -2.98
N PRO A 113 -11.98 -12.91 -1.75
CA PRO A 113 -10.73 -13.60 -1.45
C PRO A 113 -10.57 -14.79 -2.38
N GLN A 114 -9.47 -14.83 -3.13
CA GLN A 114 -9.17 -15.95 -4.01
C GLN A 114 -8.69 -17.14 -3.18
N MET A 115 -9.64 -17.87 -2.59
CA MET A 115 -9.34 -19.16 -1.97
C MET A 115 -9.12 -20.20 -3.07
N THR A 116 -8.17 -21.09 -2.81
CA THR A 116 -7.75 -22.15 -3.73
C THR A 116 -7.68 -23.46 -2.96
N THR A 117 -7.69 -24.58 -3.67
CA THR A 117 -7.51 -25.90 -3.06
C THR A 117 -6.18 -26.51 -3.49
N VAL A 118 -5.33 -26.87 -2.52
CA VAL A 118 -4.07 -27.58 -2.74
C VAL A 118 -4.14 -28.93 -2.04
N GLY A 119 -4.07 -30.03 -2.81
CA GLY A 119 -4.11 -31.39 -2.23
C GLY A 119 -5.41 -31.74 -1.49
N GLY A 120 -6.51 -31.02 -1.78
CA GLY A 120 -7.77 -31.14 -1.06
C GLY A 120 -7.89 -30.22 0.16
N PHE A 121 -6.93 -29.31 0.40
CA PHE A 121 -7.00 -28.34 1.49
C PHE A 121 -7.30 -26.95 0.95
N ILE A 122 -8.25 -26.25 1.58
CA ILE A 122 -8.52 -24.84 1.27
C ILE A 122 -7.37 -24.00 1.80
N THR A 123 -6.86 -23.11 0.97
CA THR A 123 -5.85 -22.11 1.34
C THR A 123 -6.24 -20.77 0.75
N TRP A 124 -5.84 -19.68 1.39
CA TRP A 124 -6.02 -18.35 0.85
C TRP A 124 -4.77 -17.90 0.09
N ASN A 125 -4.95 -17.52 -1.18
CA ASN A 125 -3.89 -16.88 -1.94
C ASN A 125 -3.91 -15.38 -1.63
N ILE A 126 -3.02 -14.94 -0.74
CA ILE A 126 -3.00 -13.56 -0.27
C ILE A 126 -2.55 -12.64 -1.41
N LEU A 127 -3.44 -11.77 -1.91
CA LEU A 127 -3.10 -10.83 -2.95
C LEU A 127 -2.25 -9.66 -2.40
N PRO A 128 -1.46 -8.98 -3.25
CA PRO A 128 -0.78 -7.75 -2.86
C PRO A 128 -1.80 -6.71 -2.39
N GLY A 129 -1.69 -6.29 -1.14
CA GLY A 129 -2.64 -5.35 -0.57
C GLY A 129 -3.61 -5.97 0.42
N GLU A 130 -3.88 -7.27 0.38
CA GLU A 130 -4.82 -7.91 1.31
C GLU A 130 -4.21 -8.15 2.69
N ILE A 131 -4.97 -7.88 3.75
CA ILE A 131 -4.54 -7.99 5.15
C ILE A 131 -5.23 -9.17 5.82
N ALA A 132 -6.55 -9.25 5.67
CA ALA A 132 -7.35 -10.29 6.27
C ALA A 132 -8.49 -10.72 5.35
N THR A 133 -8.91 -11.97 5.47
CA THR A 133 -10.10 -12.49 4.83
C THR A 133 -10.93 -13.31 5.81
N ARG A 134 -12.25 -13.20 5.66
CA ARG A 134 -13.21 -13.99 6.40
C ARG A 134 -13.60 -15.22 5.59
N ILE A 135 -13.43 -16.38 6.21
CA ILE A 135 -13.93 -17.66 5.75
C ILE A 135 -15.15 -18.01 6.61
N ASP A 136 -16.31 -18.08 5.99
CA ASP A 136 -17.54 -18.48 6.64
C ASP A 136 -18.01 -19.85 6.13
N ALA A 137 -19.14 -20.28 6.66
CA ALA A 137 -19.68 -21.59 6.33
C ALA A 137 -20.11 -21.73 4.86
N ALA A 138 -20.51 -20.62 4.22
CA ALA A 138 -20.95 -20.64 2.83
C ALA A 138 -19.76 -20.89 1.90
N ASP A 139 -18.59 -20.27 2.18
CA ASP A 139 -17.40 -20.46 1.35
C ASP A 139 -16.97 -21.92 1.28
N ILE A 140 -16.89 -22.58 2.43
CA ILE A 140 -16.39 -23.96 2.48
C ILE A 140 -17.40 -24.93 1.84
N ALA A 141 -18.69 -24.61 1.89
CA ALA A 141 -19.71 -25.37 1.18
C ALA A 141 -19.55 -25.28 -0.34
N GLU A 142 -19.07 -24.14 -0.86
CA GLU A 142 -18.78 -23.94 -2.29
C GLU A 142 -17.62 -24.81 -2.78
N TYR A 143 -16.62 -25.07 -1.94
CA TYR A 143 -15.48 -25.95 -2.26
C TYR A 143 -15.82 -27.46 -2.22
N GLY A 144 -17.05 -27.84 -1.87
CA GLY A 144 -17.60 -29.19 -2.06
C GLY A 144 -17.14 -30.25 -1.05
N SER A 145 -17.70 -31.47 -1.19
CA SER A 145 -17.53 -32.60 -0.27
C SER A 145 -16.13 -33.22 -0.22
N GLY A 146 -15.24 -32.85 -1.14
CA GLY A 146 -13.89 -33.38 -1.27
C GLY A 146 -12.81 -32.66 -0.45
N VAL A 147 -13.15 -31.57 0.24
CA VAL A 147 -12.18 -30.81 1.04
C VAL A 147 -11.81 -31.58 2.31
N LYS A 148 -10.50 -31.80 2.47
CA LYS A 148 -9.84 -32.50 3.58
C LYS A 148 -9.51 -31.59 4.76
N GLY A 149 -9.43 -30.28 4.57
CA GLY A 149 -9.06 -29.36 5.62
C GLY A 149 -8.75 -27.94 5.15
N ILE A 150 -8.09 -27.18 6.02
CA ILE A 150 -7.63 -25.81 5.77
C ILE A 150 -6.12 -25.74 5.98
N ILE A 151 -5.42 -25.01 5.11
CA ILE A 151 -4.04 -24.59 5.32
C ILE A 151 -4.06 -23.13 5.74
N VAL A 152 -3.36 -22.84 6.84
CA VAL A 152 -2.97 -21.48 7.24
C VAL A 152 -1.52 -21.31 6.80
N PRO A 153 -1.25 -20.54 5.73
CA PRO A 153 0.11 -20.28 5.27
C PRO A 153 1.01 -19.69 6.34
N GLU A 154 2.32 -19.84 6.19
CA GLU A 154 3.29 -19.13 7.03
C GLU A 154 3.11 -17.62 6.92
N GLY A 155 3.28 -16.92 8.05
CA GLY A 155 3.01 -15.48 8.13
C GLY A 155 1.53 -15.12 8.23
N LEU A 156 0.64 -16.11 8.38
CA LEU A 156 -0.78 -15.93 8.71
C LEU A 156 -1.14 -16.55 10.06
N LYS A 157 -2.18 -16.00 10.67
CA LYS A 157 -2.94 -16.60 11.77
C LYS A 157 -4.39 -16.82 11.33
N ALA A 158 -5.03 -17.83 11.89
CA ALA A 158 -6.47 -18.01 11.83
C ALA A 158 -7.09 -17.60 13.17
N LEU A 159 -7.95 -16.59 13.14
CA LEU A 159 -8.76 -16.16 14.27
C LEU A 159 -10.12 -16.85 14.20
N ILE A 160 -10.57 -17.45 15.30
CA ILE A 160 -11.83 -18.21 15.36
C ILE A 160 -12.84 -17.45 16.21
N PHE A 161 -14.03 -17.23 15.66
CA PHE A 161 -15.14 -16.55 16.32
C PHE A 161 -16.40 -17.41 16.31
N SER A 162 -17.22 -17.34 17.36
CA SER A 162 -18.61 -17.83 17.38
C SER A 162 -19.53 -16.69 17.77
N ASN A 163 -20.59 -16.44 17.00
CA ASN A 163 -21.55 -15.36 17.30
C ASN A 163 -20.89 -13.98 17.50
N GLY A 164 -19.78 -13.73 16.81
CA GLY A 164 -18.98 -12.51 16.96
C GLY A 164 -18.06 -12.46 18.19
N GLN A 165 -18.12 -13.45 19.08
CA GLN A 165 -17.20 -13.59 20.21
C GLN A 165 -15.91 -14.27 19.77
N PHE A 166 -14.77 -13.68 20.12
CA PHE A 166 -13.45 -14.29 19.90
C PHE A 166 -13.27 -15.52 20.78
N LEU A 167 -12.80 -16.61 20.17
CA LEU A 167 -12.56 -17.88 20.87
C LEU A 167 -11.06 -18.13 21.03
N CYS A 168 -10.32 -18.18 19.93
CA CYS A 168 -8.89 -18.43 19.94
C CYS A 168 -8.22 -18.04 18.63
N GLU A 169 -6.88 -17.96 18.67
CA GLU A 169 -6.02 -17.85 17.49
C GLU A 169 -5.26 -19.15 17.26
N VAL A 170 -4.98 -19.41 15.99
CA VAL A 170 -4.24 -20.59 15.53
C VAL A 170 -3.16 -20.14 14.55
N GLY A 171 -1.94 -20.65 14.72
CA GLY A 171 -0.80 -20.30 13.87
C GLY A 171 -0.82 -20.98 12.50
N GLY A 172 0.22 -20.69 11.70
CA GLY A 172 0.46 -21.37 10.42
C GLY A 172 0.51 -22.90 10.57
N GLY A 173 -0.07 -23.63 9.62
CA GLY A 173 -0.15 -25.08 9.67
C GLY A 173 -1.23 -25.66 8.76
N GLN A 174 -1.29 -26.98 8.69
CA GLN A 174 -2.30 -27.73 7.96
C GLN A 174 -3.25 -28.43 8.91
N TYR A 175 -4.54 -28.12 8.80
CA TYR A 175 -5.58 -28.52 9.74
C TYR A 175 -6.61 -29.39 9.02
N SER A 176 -6.61 -30.68 9.33
CA SER A 176 -7.41 -31.69 8.61
C SER A 176 -8.74 -31.93 9.31
N PHE A 177 -9.85 -31.88 8.58
CA PHE A 177 -11.15 -32.22 9.13
C PHE A 177 -11.15 -33.69 9.53
N SER A 178 -11.33 -33.96 10.83
CA SER A 178 -11.55 -35.31 11.31
C SER A 178 -12.90 -35.81 10.80
N ASP A 179 -12.82 -36.92 10.09
CA ASP A 179 -13.88 -37.70 9.48
C ASP A 179 -14.23 -37.30 8.02
N GLY A 180 -13.93 -38.23 7.11
CA GLY A 180 -14.21 -38.16 5.67
C GLY A 180 -15.68 -38.43 5.33
N SER A 181 -16.59 -38.12 6.24
CA SER A 181 -18.04 -38.27 6.03
C SER A 181 -18.52 -37.22 5.04
N GLN A 182 -19.11 -37.69 3.93
CA GLN A 182 -19.58 -36.86 2.82
C GLN A 182 -20.48 -35.71 3.30
N ILE A 183 -20.25 -34.52 2.74
CA ILE A 183 -21.10 -33.35 2.96
C ILE A 183 -22.48 -33.64 2.39
N ASP A 184 -23.49 -33.71 3.26
CA ASP A 184 -24.87 -33.48 2.87
C ASP A 184 -25.06 -31.95 2.69
N PRO A 185 -25.23 -31.45 1.45
CA PRO A 185 -25.33 -30.01 1.17
C PRO A 185 -26.50 -29.34 1.92
N GLN A 186 -27.46 -30.14 2.41
CA GLN A 186 -28.65 -29.63 3.09
C GLN A 186 -28.49 -29.50 4.62
N LYS A 187 -27.43 -30.04 5.24
CA LYS A 187 -27.19 -29.95 6.69
C LYS A 187 -26.04 -28.98 7.03
N LYS A 188 -26.40 -27.69 7.17
CA LYS A 188 -25.51 -26.60 7.69
C LYS A 188 -24.86 -26.89 9.06
N THR A 189 -25.42 -27.83 9.82
CA THR A 189 -24.98 -28.25 11.16
C THR A 189 -23.68 -29.09 11.20
N SER A 190 -23.10 -29.42 10.05
CA SER A 190 -21.91 -30.28 9.96
C SER A 190 -20.59 -29.49 9.83
N LEU A 191 -20.63 -28.30 9.25
CA LEU A 191 -19.41 -27.61 8.82
C LEU A 191 -18.63 -26.99 9.97
N GLY A 192 -19.32 -26.33 10.89
CA GLY A 192 -18.69 -25.81 12.10
C GLY A 192 -18.03 -26.92 12.90
N ARG A 193 -18.68 -28.08 13.07
CA ARG A 193 -18.05 -29.26 13.66
C ARG A 193 -16.80 -29.72 12.91
N ARG A 194 -16.81 -29.75 11.57
CA ARG A 194 -15.63 -30.14 10.77
C ARG A 194 -14.48 -29.18 10.99
N LEU A 195 -14.74 -27.87 10.91
CA LEU A 195 -13.74 -26.84 11.16
C LEU A 195 -13.12 -27.01 12.54
N LEU A 196 -13.94 -27.16 13.57
CA LEU A 196 -13.46 -27.40 14.92
C LEU A 196 -12.65 -28.67 15.06
N SER A 197 -13.06 -29.73 14.38
CA SER A 197 -12.36 -31.00 14.37
C SER A 197 -10.95 -30.83 13.79
N ALA A 198 -10.78 -29.97 12.78
CA ALA A 198 -9.49 -29.62 12.20
C ALA A 198 -8.55 -28.92 13.18
N PHE A 199 -9.11 -28.15 14.13
CA PHE A 199 -8.34 -27.43 15.13
C PHE A 199 -8.41 -28.09 16.52
N ALA A 200 -9.04 -29.25 16.67
CA ALA A 200 -9.36 -29.84 17.97
C ALA A 200 -8.11 -30.14 18.81
N SER A 201 -6.97 -30.42 18.17
CA SER A 201 -5.68 -30.64 18.82
C SER A 201 -4.99 -29.36 19.30
N VAL A 202 -5.38 -28.20 18.76
CA VAL A 202 -4.71 -26.91 19.00
C VAL A 202 -5.59 -25.96 19.82
N VAL A 203 -6.90 -26.20 19.85
CA VAL A 203 -7.88 -25.39 20.56
C VAL A 203 -7.97 -25.82 22.04
N PRO A 204 -8.05 -24.86 23.00
CA PRO A 204 -8.20 -25.18 24.42
C PRO A 204 -9.43 -26.03 24.75
N GLU A 205 -9.32 -26.85 25.80
CA GLU A 205 -10.36 -27.80 26.19
C GLU A 205 -11.68 -27.12 26.60
N SER A 206 -11.62 -25.92 27.18
CA SER A 206 -12.77 -25.08 27.48
C SER A 206 -13.62 -24.79 26.23
N ILE A 207 -12.96 -24.48 25.12
CA ILE A 207 -13.63 -24.19 23.85
C ILE A 207 -14.12 -25.50 23.22
N ARG A 208 -13.34 -26.59 23.32
CA ARG A 208 -13.77 -27.92 22.88
C ARG A 208 -15.11 -28.35 23.50
N ASN A 209 -15.31 -28.05 24.79
CA ASN A 209 -16.57 -28.31 25.50
C ASN A 209 -17.70 -27.36 25.07
N PHE A 210 -17.42 -26.07 24.91
CA PHE A 210 -18.36 -25.07 24.39
C PHE A 210 -18.96 -25.50 23.03
N PHE A 211 -18.16 -26.13 22.18
CA PHE A 211 -18.61 -26.62 20.88
C PHE A 211 -19.43 -27.91 20.90
N ARG A 212 -19.33 -28.71 21.96
CA ARG A 212 -20.22 -29.88 22.12
C ARG A 212 -21.65 -29.43 22.42
N SER A 213 -21.82 -28.28 23.05
CA SER A 213 -23.11 -27.73 23.49
C SER A 213 -23.79 -26.79 22.48
N GLU A 214 -23.05 -26.06 21.65
CA GLU A 214 -23.64 -25.05 20.75
C GLU A 214 -23.93 -25.53 19.31
N ASN A 215 -24.91 -24.88 18.68
CA ASN A 215 -25.20 -25.00 17.26
C ASN A 215 -24.09 -24.28 16.46
N THR A 216 -23.14 -25.04 15.92
CA THR A 216 -21.91 -24.55 15.26
C THR A 216 -22.13 -23.81 13.93
N SER A 217 -23.37 -23.39 13.64
CA SER A 217 -23.80 -22.76 12.40
C SER A 217 -23.32 -21.32 12.21
N LEU A 218 -22.71 -20.71 13.23
CA LEU A 218 -22.30 -19.29 13.25
C LEU A 218 -20.80 -19.10 13.49
N LEU A 219 -20.01 -20.16 13.28
CA LEU A 219 -18.56 -20.06 13.34
C LEU A 219 -18.01 -19.26 12.17
N THR A 220 -17.12 -18.34 12.49
CA THR A 220 -16.45 -17.46 11.55
C THR A 220 -14.94 -17.58 11.73
N PHE A 221 -14.23 -17.76 10.62
CA PHE A 221 -12.78 -17.81 10.59
C PHE A 221 -12.27 -16.55 9.92
N VAL A 222 -11.23 -15.94 10.48
CA VAL A 222 -10.53 -14.84 9.83
C VAL A 222 -9.07 -15.19 9.70
N LEU A 223 -8.62 -15.37 8.45
CA LEU A 223 -7.20 -15.48 8.14
C LEU A 223 -6.61 -14.08 8.07
N ILE A 224 -5.52 -13.84 8.80
CA ILE A 224 -4.93 -12.51 8.96
C ILE A 224 -3.41 -12.57 8.89
N ARG A 225 -2.80 -11.57 8.24
CA ARG A 225 -1.34 -11.43 8.23
C ARG A 225 -0.80 -11.19 9.62
N THR A 226 0.30 -11.88 9.96
CA THR A 226 1.02 -11.68 11.21
C THR A 226 2.15 -10.68 11.04
N GLY A 227 2.42 -9.94 12.12
CA GLY A 227 3.54 -8.99 12.20
C GLY A 227 3.25 -7.66 11.52
N THR A 228 4.30 -6.87 11.38
CA THR A 228 4.19 -5.50 10.86
C THR A 228 4.04 -5.49 9.34
N PHE A 229 3.13 -4.66 8.84
CA PHE A 229 2.97 -4.39 7.42
C PHE A 229 3.14 -2.90 7.10
N PRO A 230 3.70 -2.56 5.93
CA PRO A 230 3.83 -1.18 5.51
C PRO A 230 2.46 -0.63 5.07
N MET A 231 2.12 0.58 5.51
CA MET A 231 1.03 1.38 4.95
C MET A 231 1.57 2.72 4.46
N LEU A 232 1.07 3.15 3.30
CA LEU A 232 1.26 4.49 2.78
C LEU A 232 -0.01 5.29 3.03
N LEU A 233 0.09 6.30 3.90
CA LEU A 233 -0.99 7.24 4.19
C LEU A 233 -0.77 8.49 3.34
N GLU A 234 -1.61 8.70 2.34
CA GLU A 234 -1.61 9.91 1.53
C GLU A 234 -2.58 10.93 2.13
N PHE A 235 -2.02 12.07 2.54
CA PHE A 235 -2.76 13.23 3.00
C PHE A 235 -2.74 14.27 1.87
N ASN A 236 -3.90 14.45 1.26
CA ASN A 236 -4.12 15.44 0.22
C ASN A 236 -4.81 16.66 0.84
N ASP A 237 -4.57 17.84 0.26
CA ASP A 237 -5.24 19.09 0.65
C ASP A 237 -5.08 19.50 2.12
N PHE A 238 -3.97 19.10 2.75
CA PHE A 238 -3.67 19.56 4.10
C PHE A 238 -3.38 21.07 4.07
N LEU A 239 -4.22 21.85 4.74
CA LEU A 239 -4.05 23.30 4.93
C LEU A 239 -2.85 23.56 5.84
N THR A 240 -1.66 23.47 5.27
CA THR A 240 -0.50 24.17 5.82
C THR A 240 -0.62 25.63 5.42
N ALA A 241 -0.14 26.55 6.28
CA ALA A 241 -0.49 27.97 6.31
C ALA A 241 -0.38 28.77 4.99
N THR A 242 0.01 28.18 3.85
CA THR A 242 -0.04 28.87 2.55
C THR A 242 -0.04 27.99 1.29
N VAL A 243 -0.10 26.65 1.33
CA VAL A 243 -0.06 25.79 0.12
C VAL A 243 -0.74 24.44 0.37
N SER A 244 -1.51 23.92 -0.60
CA SER A 244 -1.89 22.50 -0.61
C SER A 244 -0.65 21.66 -0.91
N THR A 245 -0.23 20.84 0.05
CA THR A 245 0.89 19.92 -0.14
C THR A 245 0.38 18.49 -0.07
N ASN A 246 0.82 17.66 -1.02
CA ASN A 246 0.60 16.22 -0.96
C ASN A 246 1.74 15.64 -0.10
N ILE A 247 1.39 15.08 1.05
CA ILE A 247 2.35 14.45 1.95
C ILE A 247 1.99 12.96 2.06
N GLY A 248 2.96 12.10 1.76
CA GLY A 248 2.86 10.66 1.97
C GLY A 248 3.62 10.26 3.23
N LEU A 249 2.95 9.59 4.17
CA LEU A 249 3.58 9.02 5.36
C LEU A 249 3.65 7.49 5.21
N ASN A 250 4.88 6.96 5.20
CA ASN A 250 5.10 5.53 5.31
C ASN A 250 5.08 5.14 6.79
N ALA A 251 4.05 4.40 7.19
CA ALA A 251 3.92 3.83 8.53
C ALA A 251 4.18 2.31 8.47
N SER A 252 4.80 1.79 9.53
CA SER A 252 4.80 0.36 9.80
C SER A 252 3.70 0.09 10.83
N CYS A 253 2.76 -0.78 10.50
CA CYS A 253 1.55 -1.00 11.29
C CYS A 253 1.42 -2.46 11.69
N GLU A 254 0.88 -2.69 12.88
CA GLU A 254 0.54 -4.00 13.40
C GLU A 254 -0.87 -3.95 14.00
N ILE A 255 -1.56 -5.09 13.96
CA ILE A 255 -2.89 -5.22 14.56
C ILE A 255 -2.69 -5.61 16.03
N ALA A 256 -2.88 -4.64 16.92
CA ALA A 256 -2.70 -4.83 18.36
C ALA A 256 -3.87 -5.57 19.03
N ASP A 257 -5.10 -5.33 18.57
CA ASP A 257 -6.31 -5.96 19.11
C ASP A 257 -7.12 -6.62 17.99
N TYR A 258 -7.11 -7.95 17.96
CA TYR A 258 -7.81 -8.74 16.96
C TYR A 258 -9.34 -8.73 17.13
N PHE A 259 -9.84 -8.54 18.36
CA PHE A 259 -11.27 -8.49 18.63
C PHE A 259 -11.87 -7.18 18.10
N GLU A 260 -11.24 -6.04 18.39
CA GLU A 260 -11.67 -4.76 17.85
C GLU A 260 -11.52 -4.71 16.33
N PHE A 261 -10.41 -5.23 15.79
CA PHE A 261 -10.21 -5.37 14.35
C PHE A 261 -11.37 -6.15 13.71
N TYR A 262 -11.71 -7.32 14.26
CA TYR A 262 -12.81 -8.12 13.73
C TYR A 262 -14.14 -7.38 13.78
N ARG A 263 -14.50 -6.84 14.95
CA ARG A 263 -15.78 -6.17 15.19
C ARG A 263 -15.98 -4.97 14.26
N ASN A 264 -14.95 -4.14 14.10
CA ASN A 264 -15.07 -2.87 13.38
C ASN A 264 -14.85 -3.04 11.86
N LEU A 265 -14.09 -4.04 11.44
CA LEU A 265 -13.59 -4.13 10.06
C LEU A 265 -14.03 -5.38 9.30
N MET A 266 -14.26 -6.50 9.98
CA MET A 266 -14.51 -7.81 9.35
C MET A 266 -15.92 -8.36 9.60
N LEU A 267 -16.72 -7.74 10.47
CA LEU A 267 -18.06 -8.22 10.78
C LEU A 267 -19.01 -8.20 9.57
N ASP A 268 -18.82 -7.23 8.67
CA ASP A 268 -19.61 -7.09 7.44
C ASP A 268 -18.75 -7.21 6.17
N ALA A 269 -17.43 -7.31 6.31
CA ALA A 269 -16.49 -7.40 5.19
C ALA A 269 -16.00 -8.83 4.96
N LYS A 270 -15.90 -9.21 3.69
CA LYS A 270 -15.34 -10.52 3.29
C LYS A 270 -13.81 -10.52 3.27
N SER A 271 -13.23 -9.40 2.91
CA SER A 271 -11.80 -9.16 2.85
C SER A 271 -11.54 -7.71 3.21
N ILE A 272 -10.35 -7.44 3.74
CA ILE A 272 -9.87 -6.07 3.91
C ILE A 272 -8.43 -5.99 3.42
N GLY A 273 -8.15 -4.95 2.64
CA GLY A 273 -6.82 -4.62 2.18
C GLY A 273 -6.31 -3.28 2.70
N PHE A 274 -5.05 -2.95 2.41
CA PHE A 274 -4.39 -1.72 2.84
C PHE A 274 -5.19 -0.48 2.45
N ALA A 275 -5.68 -0.39 1.21
CA ALA A 275 -6.43 0.78 0.75
C ALA A 275 -7.71 1.03 1.57
N SER A 276 -8.53 0.00 1.77
CA SER A 276 -9.76 0.10 2.58
C SER A 276 -9.45 0.36 4.05
N LEU A 277 -8.38 -0.22 4.58
CA LEU A 277 -7.93 0.05 5.94
C LEU A 277 -7.49 1.51 6.10
N VAL A 278 -6.74 2.05 5.15
CA VAL A 278 -6.31 3.46 5.13
C VAL A 278 -7.52 4.38 5.12
N GLU A 279 -8.52 4.14 4.26
CA GLU A 279 -9.75 4.95 4.23
C GLU A 279 -10.48 4.96 5.57
N LYS A 280 -10.54 3.82 6.27
CA LYS A 280 -11.22 3.72 7.56
C LYS A 280 -10.45 4.34 8.73
N ILE A 281 -9.14 4.53 8.60
CA ILE A 281 -8.27 5.11 9.64
C ILE A 281 -8.01 6.60 9.38
N LYS A 282 -8.33 7.14 8.18
CA LYS A 282 -8.18 8.57 7.91
C LYS A 282 -8.96 9.38 8.95
N PRO A 283 -8.31 10.34 9.64
CA PRO A 283 -9.03 11.26 10.50
C PRO A 283 -10.03 12.05 9.66
N ALA A 284 -11.25 12.18 10.17
CA ALA A 284 -12.33 12.96 9.56
C ALA A 284 -12.01 14.45 9.49
#